data_AF-A0A4P7YVY2-F1
#
_entry.id   AF-A0A4P7YVY2-F1
#
_cell.length_a   1.000
_cell.length_b   1.000
_cell.length_c   1.000
_cell.angle_alpha   90.00
_cell.angle_beta   90.00
_cell.angle_gamma   90.00
#
_symmetry.space_group_name_H-M   'P 1'
#
loop_
_entity.id
_entity.type
_entity.pdbx_description
1 polymer ?
#
loop_
_entity_poly.entity_id
_entity_poly.type
_entity_poly.pdbx_seq_one_letter_code
_entity_poly.pdbx_strand_id
1 'polypeptide(L)'
;MDVQRLIGEVAKRHNVLLGPSDPILVTLTLNELVLAQYVERLTATLEQAEDRTAAGSAQQIAAARELAGKLVTETGGYVAGQVEEAGRAVHAQLIASLGRQVQAAQEAAQQASMARRTALYAALVAVGAVCCLSGLLVGAIAF
;
A
#
# COMPACT_ATOMS: atom_id res chain seq x y z
N MET A 1 -59.29 -2.50 -20.04
CA MET A 1 -59.32 -3.38 -21.24
C MET A 1 -60.61 -3.08 -22.01
N ASP A 2 -60.66 -3.23 -23.34
CA ASP A 2 -61.91 -3.06 -24.09
C ASP A 2 -62.73 -4.37 -24.06
N VAL A 3 -63.72 -4.43 -23.15
CA VAL A 3 -64.56 -5.62 -22.94
C VAL A 3 -65.31 -6.03 -24.21
N GLN A 4 -65.68 -5.07 -25.08
CA GLN A 4 -66.37 -5.37 -26.34
C GLN A 4 -65.46 -6.13 -27.30
N ARG A 5 -64.17 -5.78 -27.33
CA ARG A 5 -63.17 -6.49 -28.13
C ARG A 5 -62.97 -7.92 -27.65
N LEU A 6 -62.97 -8.15 -26.33
CA LEU A 6 -62.89 -9.49 -25.72
C LEU A 6 -64.11 -10.35 -26.06
N ILE A 7 -65.32 -9.78 -25.94
CA ILE A 7 -66.56 -10.45 -26.32
C ILE A 7 -66.52 -10.85 -27.81
N GLY A 8 -66.08 -9.95 -28.68
CA GLY A 8 -65.94 -10.22 -30.12
C GLY A 8 -64.94 -11.34 -30.44
N GLU A 9 -63.79 -11.39 -29.75
CA GLU A 9 -62.81 -12.45 -29.94
C GLU A 9 -63.29 -13.81 -29.42
N VAL A 10 -64.00 -13.85 -28.29
CA VAL A 10 -64.60 -15.10 -27.78
C VAL A 10 -65.65 -15.62 -28.74
N ALA A 11 -66.51 -14.74 -29.28
CA ALA A 11 -67.49 -15.10 -30.28
C ALA A 11 -66.82 -15.66 -31.56
N LYS A 12 -65.72 -15.04 -32.01
CA LYS A 12 -65.00 -15.48 -33.21
C LYS A 12 -64.27 -16.81 -33.05
N ARG A 13 -63.64 -17.07 -31.90
CA ARG A 13 -62.80 -18.26 -31.68
C ARG A 13 -63.57 -19.47 -31.17
N HIS A 14 -64.62 -19.22 -30.38
CA HIS A 14 -65.34 -20.27 -29.65
C HIS A 14 -66.82 -20.37 -30.05
N ASN A 15 -67.29 -19.49 -30.94
CA ASN A 15 -68.69 -19.46 -31.41
C ASN A 15 -69.71 -19.25 -30.27
N VAL A 16 -69.28 -18.57 -29.19
CA VAL A 16 -70.11 -18.24 -28.02
C VAL A 16 -70.44 -16.74 -28.01
N LEU A 17 -71.73 -16.41 -28.02
CA LEU A 17 -72.23 -15.04 -27.89
C LEU A 17 -72.41 -14.70 -26.40
N LEU A 18 -71.56 -13.81 -25.88
CA LEU A 18 -71.66 -13.33 -24.50
C LEU A 18 -72.55 -12.09 -24.44
N GLY A 19 -73.55 -12.11 -23.55
CA GLY A 19 -74.38 -10.96 -23.23
C GLY A 19 -73.78 -10.10 -22.11
N PRO A 20 -74.18 -8.83 -21.96
CA PRO A 20 -73.67 -7.95 -20.88
C PRO A 20 -73.93 -8.47 -19.46
N SER A 21 -74.97 -9.28 -19.28
CA SER A 21 -75.35 -9.87 -18.00
C SER A 21 -74.81 -11.28 -17.81
N ASP A 22 -73.89 -11.74 -18.66
CA ASP A 22 -73.35 -13.10 -18.58
C ASP A 22 -72.48 -13.25 -17.32
N PRO A 23 -72.74 -14.27 -16.46
CA PRO A 23 -71.95 -14.53 -15.26
C PRO A 23 -70.45 -14.71 -15.51
N ILE A 24 -70.04 -15.15 -16.71
CA ILE A 24 -68.62 -15.30 -17.05
C ILE A 24 -67.91 -13.94 -17.08
N LEU A 25 -68.59 -12.88 -17.53
CA LEU A 25 -68.03 -11.53 -17.59
C LEU A 25 -67.90 -10.93 -16.19
N VAL A 26 -68.87 -11.17 -15.31
CA VAL A 26 -68.78 -10.79 -13.89
C VAL A 26 -67.58 -11.46 -13.22
N THR A 27 -67.36 -12.75 -13.51
CA THR A 27 -66.21 -13.51 -13.00
C THR A 27 -64.89 -12.96 -13.53
N LEU A 28 -64.84 -12.59 -14.81
CA LEU A 28 -63.67 -11.95 -15.43
C LEU A 28 -63.35 -10.60 -14.77
N THR A 29 -64.37 -9.77 -14.53
CA THR A 29 -64.19 -8.47 -13.84
C THR A 29 -63.68 -8.67 -12.42
N LEU A 30 -64.19 -9.63 -11.66
CA LEU A 30 -63.65 -9.96 -10.34
C LEU A 30 -62.19 -10.40 -10.41
N ASN A 31 -61.83 -11.22 -11.40
CA ASN A 31 -60.45 -11.63 -11.62
C ASN A 31 -59.54 -10.45 -11.95
N GLU A 32 -59.98 -9.54 -12.83
CA GLU A 32 -59.26 -8.32 -13.18
C GLU A 32 -59.01 -7.44 -11.95
N LEU A 33 -60.03 -7.21 -11.12
CA LEU A 33 -59.90 -6.40 -9.89
C LEU A 33 -58.91 -7.02 -8.90
N VAL A 34 -58.98 -8.34 -8.72
CA VAL A 34 -58.06 -9.07 -7.82
C VAL A 34 -56.63 -9.00 -8.37
N LEU A 35 -56.44 -9.24 -9.66
CA LEU A 35 -55.12 -9.16 -10.31
C LEU A 35 -54.55 -7.75 -10.25
N ALA A 36 -55.36 -6.72 -10.50
CA ALA A 36 -54.95 -5.32 -10.39
C ALA A 36 -54.44 -5.00 -8.97
N GLN A 37 -55.17 -5.46 -7.94
CA GLN A 37 -54.75 -5.29 -6.56
C GLN A 37 -53.44 -6.03 -6.24
N TYR A 38 -53.25 -7.24 -6.78
CA TYR A 38 -51.99 -7.96 -6.60
C TYR A 38 -50.82 -7.26 -7.29
N VAL A 39 -51.02 -6.77 -8.52
CA VAL A 39 -50.00 -6.02 -9.27
C VAL A 39 -49.61 -4.77 -8.49
N GLU A 40 -50.57 -3.99 -7.99
CA GLU A 40 -50.29 -2.80 -7.18
C GLU A 40 -49.46 -3.12 -5.93
N ARG A 41 -49.82 -4.20 -5.20
CA ARG A 41 -49.04 -4.67 -4.03
C ARG A 41 -47.64 -5.12 -4.40
N LEU A 42 -47.49 -5.82 -5.53
CA LEU A 42 -46.20 -6.28 -6.04
C LEU A 42 -45.31 -5.09 -6.42
N THR A 43 -45.86 -4.10 -7.12
CA THR A 43 -45.14 -2.88 -7.48
C THR A 43 -44.68 -2.14 -6.23
N ALA A 44 -45.55 -1.93 -5.25
CA ALA A 44 -45.16 -1.27 -3.98
C ALA A 44 -44.08 -2.05 -3.22
N THR A 45 -44.14 -3.39 -3.24
CA THR A 45 -43.11 -4.24 -2.61
C THR A 45 -41.78 -4.15 -3.36
N LEU A 46 -41.82 -4.07 -4.69
CA LEU A 46 -40.64 -3.95 -5.53
C LEU A 46 -39.96 -2.59 -5.31
N GLU A 47 -40.71 -1.50 -5.31
CA GLU A 47 -40.20 -0.15 -4.98
C GLU A 47 -39.53 -0.14 -3.60
N GLN A 48 -40.17 -0.74 -2.59
CA GLN A 48 -39.58 -0.85 -1.26
C GLN A 48 -38.29 -1.70 -1.24
N ALA A 49 -38.21 -2.75 -2.05
CA ALA A 49 -37.03 -3.59 -2.16
C ALA A 49 -35.88 -2.84 -2.87
N GLU A 50 -36.19 -2.05 -3.90
CA GLU A 50 -35.23 -1.18 -4.58
C GLU A 50 -34.66 -0.13 -3.63
N ASP A 51 -35.52 0.54 -2.85
CA ASP A 51 -35.09 1.52 -1.84
C ASP A 51 -34.17 0.89 -0.78
N ARG A 52 -34.54 -0.28 -0.26
CA ARG A 52 -33.70 -1.01 0.70
C ARG A 52 -32.36 -1.42 0.09
N THR A 53 -32.36 -1.82 -1.18
CA THR A 53 -31.14 -2.20 -1.90
C THR A 53 -30.24 -0.99 -2.13
N ALA A 54 -30.80 0.15 -2.51
CA ALA A 54 -30.07 1.41 -2.68
C ALA A 54 -29.47 1.88 -1.34
N ALA A 55 -30.26 1.88 -0.27
CA ALA A 55 -29.79 2.24 1.07
C ALA A 55 -28.69 1.29 1.58
N GLY A 56 -28.88 -0.01 1.41
CA GLY A 56 -27.88 -1.03 1.76
C GLY A 56 -26.58 -0.86 0.98
N SER A 57 -26.68 -0.58 -0.32
CA SER A 57 -25.51 -0.33 -1.18
C SER A 57 -24.75 0.92 -0.76
N ALA A 58 -25.45 2.02 -0.44
CA ALA A 58 -24.84 3.23 0.08
C ALA A 58 -24.11 2.99 1.40
N GLN A 59 -24.73 2.21 2.31
CA GLN A 59 -24.11 1.83 3.58
C GLN A 59 -22.86 0.96 3.39
N GLN A 60 -22.90 -0.02 2.47
CA GLN A 60 -21.74 -0.85 2.14
C GLN A 60 -20.60 -0.03 1.55
N ILE A 61 -20.90 0.93 0.67
CA ILE A 61 -19.89 1.83 0.11
C ILE A 61 -19.25 2.70 1.20
N ALA A 62 -20.05 3.22 2.13
CA ALA A 62 -19.54 4.00 3.26
C ALA A 62 -18.61 3.17 4.16
N ALA A 63 -19.03 1.95 4.51
CA ALA A 63 -18.21 1.03 5.31
C ALA A 63 -16.91 0.63 4.59
N ALA A 64 -16.97 0.38 3.27
CA ALA A 64 -15.80 0.08 2.46
C ALA A 64 -14.80 1.26 2.43
N ARG A 65 -15.29 2.51 2.32
CA ARG A 65 -14.46 3.71 2.38
C ARG A 65 -13.78 3.87 3.74
N GLU A 66 -14.50 3.63 4.83
CA GLU A 66 -13.93 3.68 6.18
C GLU A 66 -12.84 2.63 6.35
N LEU A 67 -13.11 1.38 5.94
CA LEU A 67 -12.15 0.29 6.02
C LEU A 67 -10.90 0.58 5.18
N ALA A 68 -11.08 1.07 3.95
CA ALA A 68 -9.96 1.47 3.08
C ALA A 68 -9.13 2.60 3.72
N GLY A 69 -9.78 3.57 4.36
CA GLY A 69 -9.12 4.63 5.12
C GLY A 69 -8.23 4.07 6.23
N LYS A 70 -8.77 3.17 7.06
CA LYS A 70 -8.00 2.49 8.13
C LYS A 70 -6.82 1.71 7.55
N LEU A 71 -7.04 0.92 6.50
CA LEU A 71 -6.01 0.14 5.84
C LEU A 71 -4.85 1.00 5.34
N VAL A 72 -5.15 2.13 4.69
CA VAL A 72 -4.14 3.07 4.20
C VAL A 72 -3.37 3.68 5.36
N THR A 73 -4.06 4.11 6.42
CA THR A 73 -3.40 4.69 7.60
C THR A 73 -2.51 3.69 8.33
N GLU A 74 -3.00 2.48 8.57
CA GLU A 74 -2.24 1.40 9.23
C GLU A 74 -1.03 0.99 8.39
N THR A 75 -1.21 0.81 7.08
CA THR A 75 -0.10 0.49 6.17
C THR A 75 0.92 1.63 6.11
N GLY A 76 0.45 2.88 6.07
CA GLY A 76 1.32 4.05 6.11
C GLY A 76 2.15 4.12 7.39
N GLY A 77 1.52 3.87 8.55
CA GLY A 77 2.20 3.79 9.84
C GLY A 77 3.22 2.66 9.89
N TYR A 78 2.87 1.48 9.38
CA TYR A 78 3.78 0.35 9.29
C TYR A 78 5.00 0.66 8.41
N VAL A 79 4.80 1.20 7.22
CA VAL A 79 5.89 1.58 6.31
C VAL A 79 6.78 2.66 6.92
N ALA A 80 6.20 3.67 7.57
CA ALA A 80 6.96 4.70 8.29
C ALA A 80 7.85 4.07 9.38
N GLY A 81 7.29 3.16 10.18
CA GLY A 81 8.05 2.41 11.19
C GLY A 81 9.20 1.60 10.60
N GLN A 82 8.96 0.88 9.49
CA GLN A 82 10.01 0.12 8.81
C GLN A 82 11.13 1.02 8.25
N VAL A 83 10.80 2.20 7.72
CA VAL A 83 11.78 3.17 7.22
C VAL A 83 12.60 3.76 8.36
N GLU A 84 11.98 4.10 9.49
CA GLU A 84 12.70 4.57 10.67
C GLU A 84 13.64 3.51 11.25
N GLU A 85 13.21 2.25 11.28
CA GLU A 85 14.04 1.14 11.76
C GLU A 85 15.22 0.88 10.81
N ALA A 86 14.98 0.85 9.50
CA ALA A 86 16.03 0.75 8.49
C ALA A 86 17.01 1.94 8.57
N GLY A 87 16.50 3.16 8.76
CA GLY A 87 17.31 4.36 8.95
C GLY A 87 18.19 4.28 10.19
N ARG A 88 17.65 3.81 11.33
CA ARG A 88 18.42 3.54 12.55
C ARG A 88 19.51 2.49 12.34
N ALA A 89 19.20 1.41 11.62
CA ALA A 89 20.18 0.37 11.30
C ALA A 89 21.32 0.92 10.43
N VAL A 90 21.01 1.70 9.38
CA VAL A 90 22.01 2.35 8.52
C VAL A 90 22.87 3.33 9.32
N HIS A 91 22.26 4.15 10.18
CA HIS A 91 22.99 5.09 11.03
C HIS A 91 23.94 4.37 11.98
N ALA A 92 23.50 3.28 12.62
CA ALA A 92 24.34 2.46 13.48
C ALA A 92 25.52 1.85 12.71
N GLN A 93 25.28 1.33 11.50
CA GLN A 93 26.34 0.80 10.63
C GLN A 93 27.34 1.87 10.20
N LEU A 94 26.89 3.09 9.93
CA LEU A 94 27.74 4.23 9.59
C LEU A 94 28.63 4.64 10.77
N ILE A 95 28.09 4.77 11.98
CA ILE A 95 28.90 5.08 13.17
C ILE A 95 29.95 4.00 13.40
N ALA A 96 29.57 2.72 13.27
CA ALA A 96 30.50 1.60 13.43
C ALA A 96 31.58 1.55 12.34
N SER A 97 31.27 1.94 11.10
CA SER A 97 32.27 2.01 10.02
C SER A 97 33.19 3.21 10.16
N LEU A 98 32.66 4.40 10.50
CA LEU A 98 33.46 5.58 10.79
C LEU A 98 34.39 5.35 11.98
N GLY A 99 33.91 4.75 13.07
CA GLY A 99 34.73 4.43 14.23
C GLY A 99 35.94 3.56 13.86
N ARG A 100 35.72 2.52 13.04
CA ARG A 100 36.80 1.67 12.53
C ARG A 100 37.77 2.42 11.63
N GLN A 101 37.28 3.29 10.74
CA GLN A 101 38.14 4.08 9.86
C GLN A 101 38.98 5.10 10.64
N VAL A 102 38.39 5.78 11.62
CA VAL A 102 39.10 6.72 12.50
C VAL A 102 40.17 5.99 13.30
N GLN A 103 39.84 4.82 13.86
CA GLN A 103 40.81 4.03 14.61
C GLN A 103 41.96 3.55 13.72
N ALA A 104 41.66 3.02 12.52
CA ALA A 104 42.69 2.64 11.55
C ALA A 104 43.57 3.84 11.11
N ALA A 105 42.97 5.01 10.91
CA ALA A 105 43.69 6.23 10.57
C ALA A 105 44.59 6.71 11.72
N GLN A 106 44.12 6.61 12.97
CA GLN A 106 44.91 6.94 14.16
C GLN A 106 46.09 5.98 14.34
N GLU A 107 45.87 4.67 14.18
CA GLU A 107 46.93 3.67 14.23
C GLU A 107 47.97 3.90 13.13
N ALA A 108 47.55 4.18 11.90
CA ALA A 108 48.45 4.52 10.80
C ALA A 108 49.24 5.82 11.06
N ALA A 109 48.60 6.85 11.63
CA ALA A 109 49.27 8.10 12.00
C ALA A 109 50.30 7.90 13.12
N GLN A 110 49.97 7.08 14.13
CA GLN A 110 50.90 6.74 15.21
C GLN A 110 52.09 5.95 14.67
N GLN A 111 51.85 4.93 13.84
CA GLN A 111 52.91 4.16 13.19
C GLN A 111 53.81 5.05 12.31
N ALA A 112 53.23 5.96 11.54
CA ALA A 112 53.98 6.93 10.74
C ALA A 112 54.84 7.86 11.62
N SER A 113 54.33 8.30 12.77
CA SER A 113 55.09 9.13 13.71
C SER A 113 56.28 8.38 14.33
N MET A 114 56.09 7.09 14.66
CA MET A 114 57.14 6.22 15.18
C MET A 114 58.18 5.92 14.11
N ALA A 115 57.76 5.58 12.89
CA ALA A 115 58.65 5.35 11.75
C ALA A 115 59.48 6.61 11.42
N ARG A 116 58.90 7.80 11.53
CA ARG A 116 59.62 9.06 11.33
C ARG A 116 60.69 9.29 12.41
N ARG A 117 60.39 8.96 13.67
CA ARG A 117 61.36 9.06 14.77
C ARG A 117 62.50 8.06 14.60
N THR A 118 62.20 6.80 14.30
CA THR A 118 63.23 5.77 14.09
C THR A 118 64.10 6.08 12.86
N ALA A 119 63.52 6.61 11.78
CA ALA A 119 64.26 7.05 10.61
C ALA A 119 65.20 8.24 10.93
N LEU A 120 64.76 9.21 11.73
CA LEU A 120 65.61 10.32 12.16
C LEU A 120 66.77 9.86 13.07
N TYR A 121 66.52 8.93 13.99
CA TYR A 121 67.59 8.35 14.81
C TYR A 121 68.57 7.53 13.97
N ALA A 122 68.09 6.73 13.02
CA ALA A 122 68.94 5.98 12.10
C ALA A 122 69.80 6.92 11.23
N ALA A 123 69.22 8.03 10.74
CA ALA A 123 69.96 9.03 9.98
C ALA A 123 71.05 9.71 10.84
N LEU A 124 70.75 10.07 12.09
CA LEU A 124 71.74 10.65 13.00
C LEU A 124 72.90 9.69 13.31
N VAL A 125 72.60 8.41 13.54
CA VAL A 125 73.63 7.38 13.77
C VAL A 125 74.48 7.18 12.50
N ALA A 126 73.87 7.17 11.32
CA ALA A 126 74.60 7.04 10.05
C ALA A 126 75.53 8.23 9.80
N VAL A 127 75.08 9.47 10.02
CA VAL A 127 75.91 10.67 9.87
C VAL A 127 77.06 10.66 10.89
N GLY A 128 76.79 10.28 12.14
CA GLY A 128 77.84 10.12 13.16
C GLY A 128 78.91 9.10 12.77
N ALA A 129 78.50 7.94 12.24
CA ALA A 129 79.42 6.90 11.79
C ALA A 129 80.30 7.38 10.61
N VAL A 130 79.73 8.11 9.64
CA VAL A 130 80.48 8.67 8.51
C VAL A 130 81.48 9.73 8.97
N CYS A 131 81.08 10.61 9.90
CA CYS A 131 81.99 11.62 10.47
C CYS A 131 83.14 11.02 11.28
N CYS A 132 82.89 9.93 12.02
CA CYS A 132 83.95 9.21 12.74
C CYS A 132 84.93 8.52 11.78
N LEU A 133 84.43 7.91 10.70
CA LEU A 133 85.27 7.27 9.68
C LEU A 133 86.11 8.29 8.90
N SER A 134 85.53 9.44 8.55
CA SER A 134 86.29 10.51 7.90
C SER A 134 87.32 11.16 8.83
N GLY A 135 87.00 11.32 10.12
CA GLY A 135 87.95 11.79 11.13
C GLY A 135 89.14 10.84 11.32
N LEU A 136 88.90 9.52 11.31
CA LEU A 136 89.96 8.51 11.38
C LEU A 136 90.85 8.51 10.13
N LEU A 137 90.28 8.70 8.94
CA LEU A 137 91.05 8.78 7.70
C LEU A 137 91.92 10.04 7.62
N VAL A 138 91.40 11.20 8.05
CA VAL A 138 92.19 12.44 8.09
C VAL A 138 93.28 12.36 9.16
N GLY A 139 93.00 11.74 10.31
CA GLY A 139 94.00 11.49 11.36
C GLY A 139 95.12 10.54 10.92
N ALA A 140 94.81 9.56 10.05
CA ALA A 140 95.80 8.62 9.52
C ALA A 140 96.69 9.18 8.40
N ILE A 141 96.26 10.28 7.73
CA ILE A 141 97.04 10.95 6.68
C ILE A 141 97.92 12.08 7.27
N ALA A 142 97.59 12.56 8.47
CA ALA A 142 98.28 13.66 9.14
C ALA A 142 99.40 13.23 10.13
N PHE A 143 99.79 11.95 10.13
CA PHE A 143 100.87 11.38 10.96
C PHE A 143 101.89 10.66 10.07
#